data_AF-A0A9F2R6C9-F1
#
_entry.id   AF-A0A9F2R6C9-F1
#
_cell.length_a   1.000
_cell.length_b   1.000
_cell.length_c   1.000
_cell.angle_alpha   90.00
_cell.angle_beta   90.00
_cell.angle_gamma   90.00
#
_symmetry.space_group_name_H-M   'P 1'
#
loop_
_entity.id
_entity.type
_entity.pdbx_description
1 polymer ?
#
loop_
_entity_poly.entity_id
_entity_poly.type
_entity_poly.pdbx_seq_one_letter_code
_entity_poly.pdbx_strand_id
1 'polypeptide(L)'
;MQTIRAADTNEVVKLIFRESDNDRKVMLQLEKKLFDYFNQDVFRDNNGTALLEFDKELSVFKDKLYELDISFPPSYPYSEDCSQGMQYMNTRCPAWCDRILMSHSAKELILKSENDERQVVYDHIGPNVCMGDHKPVFLSFRIAAGAGKPIANMHKCCVVQ
;
A
#
# COMPACT_ATOMS: atom_id res chain seq x y z
N MET A 1 -18.43 23.19 0.45
CA MET A 1 -17.15 23.08 1.19
C MET A 1 -16.95 24.34 2.03
N GLN A 2 -16.64 24.19 3.32
CA GLN A 2 -16.29 25.27 4.23
C GLN A 2 -14.80 25.20 4.58
N THR A 3 -14.11 26.34 4.52
CA THR A 3 -12.69 26.48 4.87
C THR A 3 -12.58 27.38 6.09
N ILE A 4 -11.92 26.90 7.13
CA ILE A 4 -11.65 27.65 8.36
C ILE A 4 -10.16 27.95 8.42
N ARG A 5 -9.84 29.20 8.74
CA ARG A 5 -8.47 29.72 8.80
C ARG A 5 -8.12 30.17 10.21
N ALA A 6 -6.84 30.01 10.58
CA ALA A 6 -6.33 30.55 11.84
C ALA A 6 -6.39 32.08 11.83
N ALA A 7 -6.77 32.68 12.97
CA ALA A 7 -6.98 34.12 13.07
C ALA A 7 -5.66 34.92 12.98
N ASP A 8 -4.55 34.32 13.36
CA ASP A 8 -3.22 34.91 13.47
C ASP A 8 -2.36 34.69 12.21
N THR A 9 -2.41 33.50 11.60
CA THR A 9 -1.58 33.16 10.43
C THR A 9 -2.32 33.15 9.10
N ASN A 10 -3.67 33.21 9.11
CA ASN A 10 -4.54 33.02 7.95
C ASN A 10 -4.35 31.65 7.24
N GLU A 11 -3.63 30.71 7.86
CA GLU A 11 -3.44 29.35 7.36
C GLU A 11 -4.74 28.56 7.43
N VAL A 12 -4.96 27.67 6.47
CA VAL A 12 -6.12 26.76 6.50
C VAL A 12 -5.88 25.70 7.57
N VAL A 13 -6.71 25.70 8.62
CA VAL A 13 -6.60 24.75 9.74
C VAL A 13 -7.64 23.64 9.67
N LYS A 14 -8.76 23.90 9.00
CA LYS A 14 -9.88 22.96 8.91
C LYS A 14 -10.64 23.10 7.60
N LEU A 15 -10.95 21.96 6.98
CA LEU A 15 -11.87 21.86 5.85
C LEU A 15 -13.07 21.00 6.27
N ILE A 16 -14.27 21.45 5.94
CA ILE A 16 -15.51 20.70 6.19
C ILE A 16 -16.31 20.59 4.88
N PHE A 17 -16.58 19.37 4.46
CA PHE A 17 -17.51 19.07 3.38
C PHE A 17 -18.84 18.60 3.97
N ARG A 18 -19.93 19.17 3.47
CA ARG A 18 -21.30 18.82 3.86
C ARG A 18 -22.10 18.47 2.60
N GLU A 19 -23.02 17.54 2.72
CA GLU A 19 -24.01 17.28 1.69
C GLU A 19 -24.86 18.52 1.39
N SER A 20 -25.24 18.69 0.13
CA SER A 20 -26.02 19.83 -0.35
C SER A 20 -27.52 19.68 -0.11
N ASP A 21 -28.03 18.45 -0.23
CA ASP A 21 -29.46 18.18 -0.43
C ASP A 21 -30.16 17.56 0.80
N ASN A 22 -29.38 17.09 1.78
CA ASN A 22 -29.86 16.46 3.02
C ASN A 22 -29.76 17.45 4.21
N ASP A 23 -29.85 16.97 5.46
CA ASP A 23 -29.68 17.70 6.75
C ASP A 23 -28.34 18.46 6.93
N ARG A 24 -27.60 18.72 5.83
CA ARG A 24 -26.25 19.28 5.80
C ARG A 24 -25.27 18.47 6.66
N LYS A 25 -25.46 17.14 6.64
CA LYS A 25 -24.58 16.19 7.32
C LYS A 25 -23.13 16.43 6.89
N VAL A 26 -22.22 16.44 7.86
CA VAL A 26 -20.78 16.51 7.60
C VAL A 26 -20.34 15.17 7.01
N MET A 27 -19.78 15.22 5.81
CA MET A 27 -19.34 14.02 5.07
C MET A 27 -17.82 13.82 5.17
N LEU A 28 -17.07 14.93 5.24
CA LEU A 28 -15.63 14.91 5.40
C LEU A 28 -15.20 16.09 6.27
N GLN A 29 -14.35 15.82 7.25
CA GLN A 29 -13.65 16.83 8.03
C GLN A 29 -12.15 16.56 7.99
N LEU A 30 -11.38 17.58 7.61
CA LEU A 30 -9.92 17.53 7.56
C LEU A 30 -9.34 18.57 8.50
N GLU A 31 -8.43 18.15 9.37
CA GLU A 31 -7.63 19.02 10.24
C GLU A 31 -6.22 18.46 10.43
N LYS A 32 -5.36 19.19 11.14
CA LYS A 32 -4.10 18.60 11.63
C LYS A 32 -4.42 17.40 12.51
N LYS A 33 -3.93 16.20 12.14
CA LYS A 33 -4.21 14.95 12.86
C LYS A 33 -5.69 14.50 12.81
N LEU A 34 -6.46 14.96 11.82
CA LEU A 34 -7.82 14.50 11.61
C LEU A 34 -8.13 14.30 10.12
N PHE A 35 -8.63 13.13 9.81
CA PHE A 35 -9.29 12.74 8.58
C PHE A 35 -10.55 11.97 8.98
N ASP A 36 -11.68 12.65 9.04
CA ASP A 36 -12.95 12.06 9.46
C ASP A 36 -13.88 12.02 8.25
N TYR A 37 -13.94 10.85 7.62
CA TYR A 37 -14.78 10.59 6.46
C TYR A 37 -15.94 9.67 6.85
N PHE A 38 -17.15 10.01 6.41
CA PHE A 38 -18.37 9.35 6.86
C PHE A 38 -18.46 7.84 6.53
N ASN A 39 -17.73 7.38 5.50
CA ASN A 39 -17.74 5.98 5.06
C ASN A 39 -16.32 5.44 4.89
N GLN A 40 -15.71 4.97 5.98
CA GLN A 40 -14.36 4.40 5.96
C GLN A 40 -14.29 3.05 5.20
N ASP A 41 -15.41 2.34 4.99
CA ASP A 41 -15.39 1.05 4.30
C ASP A 41 -14.96 1.18 2.83
N VAL A 42 -15.15 2.35 2.21
CA VAL A 42 -14.72 2.62 0.82
C VAL A 42 -13.22 2.34 0.61
N PHE A 43 -12.40 2.48 1.65
CA PHE A 43 -10.96 2.24 1.59
C PHE A 43 -10.62 0.76 1.60
N ARG A 44 -11.52 -0.11 2.07
CA ARG A 44 -11.34 -1.58 2.04
C ARG A 44 -12.14 -2.25 0.93
N ASP A 45 -13.17 -1.59 0.42
CA ASP A 45 -13.99 -2.12 -0.68
C ASP A 45 -13.11 -2.46 -1.89
N ASN A 46 -13.15 -3.72 -2.30
CA ASN A 46 -12.26 -4.29 -3.32
C ASN A 46 -10.79 -3.89 -3.11
N ASN A 47 -10.31 -3.97 -1.86
CA ASN A 47 -8.94 -3.61 -1.47
C ASN A 47 -8.53 -2.18 -1.87
N GLY A 48 -9.48 -1.28 -1.99
CA GLY A 48 -9.23 0.11 -2.38
C GLY A 48 -8.74 0.26 -3.83
N THR A 49 -8.91 -0.74 -4.71
CA THR A 49 -8.38 -0.69 -6.10
C THR A 49 -8.81 0.57 -6.85
N ALA A 50 -10.03 1.06 -6.64
CA ALA A 50 -10.51 2.30 -7.26
C ALA A 50 -9.73 3.55 -6.80
N LEU A 51 -9.06 3.50 -5.66
CA LEU A 51 -8.28 4.60 -5.09
C LEU A 51 -6.79 4.52 -5.45
N LEU A 52 -6.31 3.40 -5.99
CA LEU A 52 -4.91 3.26 -6.44
C LEU A 52 -4.55 4.26 -7.54
N GLU A 53 -5.53 4.79 -8.29
CA GLU A 53 -5.25 5.86 -9.26
C GLU A 53 -4.69 7.13 -8.59
N PHE A 54 -5.03 7.39 -7.32
CA PHE A 54 -4.52 8.53 -6.57
C PHE A 54 -3.19 8.23 -5.87
N ASP A 55 -2.79 6.96 -5.85
CA ASP A 55 -1.50 6.56 -5.34
C ASP A 55 -0.39 6.86 -6.36
N LYS A 56 0.33 7.95 -6.12
CA LYS A 56 1.35 8.47 -7.05
C LYS A 56 2.78 8.24 -6.58
N GLU A 57 3.01 7.61 -5.44
CA GLU A 57 4.34 7.51 -4.82
C GLU A 57 5.37 6.87 -5.76
N LEU A 58 5.01 5.76 -6.43
CA LEU A 58 5.86 5.06 -7.39
C LEU A 58 6.21 5.91 -8.63
N SER A 59 5.40 6.92 -8.98
CA SER A 59 5.56 7.69 -10.23
C SER A 59 6.92 8.38 -10.32
N VAL A 60 7.51 8.75 -9.18
CA VAL A 60 8.84 9.39 -9.10
C VAL A 60 9.98 8.39 -9.36
N PHE A 61 9.74 7.10 -9.15
CA PHE A 61 10.74 6.04 -9.25
C PHE A 61 10.53 5.08 -10.42
N LYS A 62 9.44 5.23 -11.19
CA LYS A 62 9.00 4.29 -12.24
C LYS A 62 10.08 3.89 -13.26
N ASP A 63 11.04 4.76 -13.53
CA ASP A 63 12.13 4.49 -14.49
C ASP A 63 13.29 3.68 -13.87
N LYS A 64 13.31 3.54 -12.54
CA LYS A 64 14.40 2.92 -11.77
C LYS A 64 13.94 1.67 -11.02
N LEU A 65 12.78 1.74 -10.41
CA LEU A 65 12.20 0.72 -9.55
C LEU A 65 10.87 0.23 -10.11
N TYR A 66 10.53 -0.99 -9.73
CA TYR A 66 9.28 -1.66 -10.03
C TYR A 66 8.62 -2.09 -8.73
N GLU A 67 7.29 -2.00 -8.69
CA GLU A 67 6.44 -2.54 -7.63
C GLU A 67 5.50 -3.56 -8.27
N LEU A 68 5.21 -4.65 -7.57
CA LEU A 68 4.15 -5.56 -8.01
C LEU A 68 2.79 -4.92 -7.76
N ASP A 69 1.77 -5.39 -8.49
CA ASP A 69 0.42 -4.87 -8.32
C ASP A 69 -0.05 -5.05 -6.88
N ILE A 70 -0.47 -3.96 -6.26
CA ILE A 70 -0.99 -3.94 -4.91
C ILE A 70 -2.38 -4.60 -4.93
N SER A 71 -2.52 -5.69 -4.19
CA SER A 71 -3.76 -6.46 -4.10
C SER A 71 -4.37 -6.47 -2.70
N PHE A 72 -3.89 -5.61 -1.80
CA PHE A 72 -4.32 -5.46 -0.41
C PHE A 72 -4.78 -4.02 -0.15
N PRO A 73 -5.68 -3.78 0.82
CA PRO A 73 -6.16 -2.43 1.13
C PRO A 73 -5.04 -1.59 1.79
N PRO A 74 -5.23 -0.26 1.92
CA PRO A 74 -4.29 0.61 2.62
C PRO A 74 -3.75 0.01 3.92
N SER A 75 -2.44 0.14 4.16
CA SER A 75 -1.75 -0.47 5.31
C SER A 75 -1.84 0.38 6.59
N TYR A 76 -2.29 1.63 6.50
CA TYR A 76 -2.31 2.62 7.58
C TYR A 76 -3.45 3.63 7.37
N PRO A 77 -4.07 4.23 8.42
CA PRO A 77 -3.86 4.00 9.86
C PRO A 77 -4.91 3.06 10.46
N TYR A 78 -4.59 1.82 10.80
CA TYR A 78 -5.56 0.93 11.48
C TYR A 78 -5.77 1.31 12.95
N SER A 79 -6.91 0.91 13.51
CA SER A 79 -7.18 1.02 14.94
C SER A 79 -6.21 0.14 15.74
N GLU A 80 -5.67 0.71 16.82
CA GLU A 80 -4.84 -0.02 17.79
C GLU A 80 -5.69 -0.78 18.83
N ASP A 81 -7.03 -0.63 18.80
CA ASP A 81 -7.95 -1.43 19.61
C ASP A 81 -7.98 -2.89 19.11
N CYS A 82 -7.68 -3.83 19.99
CA CYS A 82 -7.64 -5.26 19.67
C CYS A 82 -8.99 -5.83 19.21
N SER A 83 -10.10 -5.16 19.53
CA SER A 83 -11.45 -5.52 19.07
C SER A 83 -11.81 -4.95 17.69
N GLN A 84 -10.98 -4.04 17.14
CA GLN A 84 -11.26 -3.28 15.93
C GLN A 84 -10.20 -3.48 14.84
N GLY A 85 -9.66 -4.70 14.71
CA GLY A 85 -8.52 -5.00 13.82
C GLY A 85 -8.71 -4.71 12.33
N MET A 86 -9.92 -4.39 11.86
CA MET A 86 -10.25 -4.03 10.47
C MET A 86 -10.60 -2.55 10.28
N GLN A 87 -10.67 -1.76 11.35
CA GLN A 87 -11.11 -0.37 11.29
C GLN A 87 -9.91 0.56 11.11
N TYR A 88 -10.12 1.66 10.37
CA TYR A 88 -9.15 2.75 10.29
C TYR A 88 -9.41 3.77 11.39
N MET A 89 -8.35 4.41 11.87
CA MET A 89 -8.43 5.60 12.71
C MET A 89 -8.70 6.84 11.86
N ASN A 90 -9.37 7.82 12.46
CA ASN A 90 -9.63 9.11 11.81
C ASN A 90 -8.45 10.08 11.90
N THR A 91 -7.22 9.63 12.11
CA THR A 91 -6.05 10.52 12.30
C THR A 91 -5.42 10.97 10.98
N ARG A 92 -5.57 10.14 9.93
CA ARG A 92 -5.04 10.32 8.57
C ARG A 92 -5.95 9.65 7.54
N CYS A 93 -5.86 10.11 6.29
CA CYS A 93 -6.47 9.40 5.17
C CYS A 93 -5.79 8.02 5.03
N PRO A 94 -6.54 6.92 4.90
CA PRO A 94 -5.95 5.62 4.63
C PRO A 94 -5.05 5.65 3.39
N ALA A 95 -3.85 5.07 3.51
CA ALA A 95 -2.85 5.01 2.43
C ALA A 95 -2.00 3.74 2.48
N TRP A 96 -1.40 3.38 1.34
CA TRP A 96 -0.40 2.31 1.22
C TRP A 96 0.99 2.83 1.59
N CYS A 97 1.20 3.12 2.88
CA CYS A 97 2.46 3.69 3.36
C CYS A 97 3.63 2.68 3.36
N ASP A 98 3.32 1.38 3.39
CA ASP A 98 4.30 0.31 3.51
C ASP A 98 4.42 -0.42 2.17
N ARG A 99 5.61 -0.39 1.55
CA ARG A 99 5.84 -0.84 0.18
C ARG A 99 7.09 -1.67 0.03
N ILE A 100 7.09 -2.56 -0.97
CA ILE A 100 8.28 -3.31 -1.37
C ILE A 100 8.56 -3.07 -2.84
N LEU A 101 9.63 -2.33 -3.10
CA LEU A 101 10.10 -1.97 -4.43
C LEU A 101 11.31 -2.82 -4.80
N MET A 102 11.47 -3.11 -6.09
CA MET A 102 12.58 -3.90 -6.60
C MET A 102 13.18 -3.28 -7.86
N SER A 103 14.43 -3.62 -8.18
CA SER A 103 15.01 -3.25 -9.47
C SER A 103 14.35 -4.04 -10.61
N HIS A 104 14.46 -3.53 -11.82
CA HIS A 104 14.03 -4.23 -13.03
C HIS A 104 14.71 -5.60 -13.18
N SER A 105 15.99 -5.71 -12.84
CA SER A 105 16.73 -6.98 -12.85
C SER A 105 16.22 -7.98 -11.80
N ALA A 106 15.83 -7.51 -10.60
CA ALA A 106 15.24 -8.36 -9.58
C ALA A 106 13.84 -8.85 -10.00
N LYS A 107 13.01 -7.97 -10.58
CA LYS A 107 11.72 -8.34 -11.19
C LYS A 107 11.89 -9.49 -12.17
N GLU A 108 12.85 -9.41 -13.07
CA GLU A 108 13.11 -10.48 -14.03
C GLU A 108 13.43 -11.80 -13.34
N LEU A 109 14.26 -11.80 -12.29
CA LEU A 109 14.59 -13.04 -11.56
C LEU A 109 13.38 -13.63 -10.82
N ILE A 110 12.49 -12.78 -10.34
CA ILE A 110 11.28 -13.16 -9.60
C ILE A 110 10.22 -13.74 -10.53
N LEU A 111 10.02 -13.13 -11.71
CA LEU A 111 8.96 -13.49 -12.65
C LEU A 111 9.37 -14.51 -13.73
N LYS A 112 10.66 -14.76 -13.97
CA LYS A 112 11.15 -15.67 -15.04
C LYS A 112 10.96 -17.18 -14.78
N SER A 113 10.34 -17.62 -13.69
CA SER A 113 10.25 -19.05 -13.44
C SER A 113 9.22 -19.73 -14.34
N GLU A 114 9.68 -20.55 -15.28
CA GLU A 114 8.86 -21.32 -16.24
C GLU A 114 7.97 -22.42 -15.61
N ASN A 115 8.06 -22.64 -14.29
CA ASN A 115 7.13 -23.52 -13.58
C ASN A 115 5.99 -22.68 -12.97
N ASP A 116 4.77 -22.87 -13.50
CA ASP A 116 3.51 -22.24 -13.08
C ASP A 116 3.18 -22.34 -11.57
N GLU A 117 3.90 -23.17 -10.82
CA GLU A 117 3.66 -23.38 -9.38
C GLU A 117 4.36 -22.36 -8.46
N ARG A 118 5.20 -21.44 -8.98
CA ARG A 118 5.83 -20.42 -8.14
C ARG A 118 4.93 -19.19 -8.01
N GLN A 119 4.02 -19.25 -7.04
CA GLN A 119 3.22 -18.08 -6.67
C GLN A 119 4.10 -17.01 -6.02
N VAL A 120 4.18 -15.85 -6.68
CA VAL A 120 4.66 -14.60 -6.06
C VAL A 120 3.48 -13.99 -5.32
N VAL A 121 3.65 -13.65 -4.05
CA VAL A 121 2.60 -13.07 -3.21
C VAL A 121 3.07 -11.72 -2.68
N TYR A 122 2.32 -10.67 -2.99
CA TYR A 122 2.52 -9.32 -2.47
C TYR A 122 1.27 -8.90 -1.71
N ASP A 123 1.34 -8.91 -0.39
CA ASP A 123 0.18 -8.77 0.49
C ASP A 123 0.58 -8.20 1.85
N HIS A 124 -0.39 -7.90 2.70
CA HIS A 124 -0.19 -7.51 4.07
C HIS A 124 -0.53 -8.64 5.06
N ILE A 125 -0.05 -8.51 6.30
CA ILE A 125 -0.22 -9.52 7.34
C ILE A 125 -1.34 -9.09 8.29
N GLY A 126 -2.18 -10.05 8.67
CA GLY A 126 -3.22 -9.86 9.69
C GLY A 126 -4.36 -8.95 9.24
N PRO A 127 -5.05 -9.23 8.12
CA PRO A 127 -6.14 -8.38 7.62
C PRO A 127 -7.24 -8.12 8.67
N ASN A 128 -7.48 -9.10 9.56
CA ASN A 128 -8.53 -9.04 10.58
C ASN A 128 -8.01 -8.92 12.02
N VAL A 129 -6.70 -8.70 12.22
CA VAL A 129 -6.06 -8.71 13.54
C VAL A 129 -5.38 -7.36 13.81
N CYS A 130 -5.57 -6.77 14.99
CA CYS A 130 -4.82 -5.56 15.35
C CYS A 130 -3.31 -5.87 15.38
N MET A 131 -2.54 -5.15 14.55
CA MET A 131 -1.08 -5.28 14.44
C MET A 131 -0.36 -3.97 14.76
N GLY A 132 -1.07 -3.01 15.37
CA GLY A 132 -0.69 -1.60 15.45
C GLY A 132 -1.43 -0.76 14.40
N ASP A 133 -1.04 0.51 14.29
CA ASP A 133 -1.61 1.44 13.30
C ASP A 133 -1.12 1.18 11.87
N HIS A 134 -0.05 0.41 11.70
CA HIS A 134 0.41 -0.14 10.43
C HIS A 134 0.22 -1.66 10.34
N LYS A 135 -0.25 -2.16 9.19
CA LYS A 135 -0.21 -3.59 8.84
C LYS A 135 1.12 -3.91 8.16
N PRO A 136 1.89 -4.91 8.64
CA PRO A 136 3.12 -5.31 7.97
C PRO A 136 2.85 -5.78 6.54
N VAL A 137 3.57 -5.23 5.56
CA VAL A 137 3.52 -5.63 4.16
C VAL A 137 4.66 -6.59 3.85
N PHE A 138 4.41 -7.64 3.08
CA PHE A 138 5.40 -8.65 2.70
C PHE A 138 5.35 -8.97 1.21
N LEU A 139 6.50 -9.40 0.70
CA LEU A 139 6.67 -9.93 -0.64
C LEU A 139 7.32 -11.31 -0.52
N SER A 140 6.59 -12.35 -0.90
CA SER A 140 7.03 -13.74 -0.87
C SER A 140 7.20 -14.28 -2.29
N PHE A 141 8.36 -14.90 -2.54
CA PHE A 141 8.70 -15.48 -3.85
C PHE A 141 9.80 -16.51 -3.69
N ARG A 142 10.02 -17.32 -4.73
CA ARG A 142 11.09 -18.32 -4.77
C ARG A 142 12.14 -17.96 -5.80
N ILE A 143 13.37 -17.78 -5.34
CA ILE A 143 14.53 -17.61 -6.21
C ILE A 143 15.18 -18.98 -6.45
N ALA A 144 15.47 -19.32 -7.70
CA ALA A 144 16.25 -20.53 -7.99
C ALA A 144 17.70 -20.38 -7.48
N ALA A 145 18.27 -21.43 -6.90
CA ALA A 145 19.67 -21.42 -6.49
C ALA A 145 20.56 -21.10 -7.71
N GLY A 146 21.44 -20.10 -7.58
CA GLY A 146 22.31 -19.66 -8.66
C GLY A 146 21.68 -18.69 -9.67
N ALA A 147 20.41 -18.31 -9.51
CA ALA A 147 19.78 -17.26 -10.31
C ALA A 147 20.56 -15.94 -10.20
N GLY A 148 20.70 -15.23 -11.32
CA GLY A 148 21.49 -14.01 -11.40
C GLY A 148 23.01 -14.21 -11.58
N LYS A 149 23.51 -15.46 -11.65
CA LYS A 149 24.90 -15.73 -12.04
C LYS A 149 25.03 -15.79 -13.57
N PRO A 150 25.89 -14.97 -14.21
CA PRO A 150 26.08 -15.00 -15.66
C PRO A 150 26.70 -16.30 -16.21
N ILE A 151 27.26 -17.17 -15.35
CA ILE A 151 28.21 -18.25 -15.73
C ILE A 151 27.75 -19.64 -15.27
N ALA A 152 26.47 -19.85 -14.92
CA ALA A 152 26.03 -21.16 -14.43
C ALA A 152 25.90 -22.26 -15.51
N ASN A 153 25.98 -21.90 -16.81
CA ASN A 153 25.86 -22.85 -17.93
C ASN A 153 27.19 -23.36 -18.51
N MET A 154 28.33 -23.10 -17.88
CA MET A 154 29.55 -23.84 -18.27
C MET A 154 29.50 -25.23 -17.66
N HIS A 155 28.97 -26.19 -18.42
CA HIS A 155 29.24 -27.61 -18.25
C HIS A 155 30.76 -27.81 -18.14
N LYS A 156 31.29 -27.86 -16.90
CA LYS A 156 32.59 -28.47 -16.64
C LYS A 156 32.40 -29.98 -16.75
N CYS A 157 32.39 -30.47 -17.98
CA CYS A 157 32.68 -31.87 -18.26
C CYS A 157 34.16 -32.09 -17.92
N CYS A 158 34.46 -32.35 -16.64
CA CYS A 158 35.77 -32.85 -16.25
C CYS A 158 35.83 -34.31 -16.71
N VAL A 159 36.36 -34.54 -17.92
CA VAL A 159 36.86 -35.86 -18.31
C VAL A 159 38.15 -36.06 -17.53
N VAL A 160 38.11 -36.97 -16.56
CA VAL A 160 39.31 -37.46 -15.87
C VAL A 160 39.98 -38.43 -16.84
N GLN A 161 41.17 -38.06 -17.34
CA GLN A 161 42.12 -38.98 -17.97
C GLN A 161 43.07 -39.53 -16.91
#